data_AF-A0A4Q8QIC2-F1
#
_entry.id   AF-A0A4Q8QIC2-F1
#
_cell.length_a   1.000
_cell.length_b   1.000
_cell.length_c   1.000
_cell.angle_alpha   90.00
_cell.angle_beta   90.00
_cell.angle_gamma   90.00
#
_symmetry.space_group_name_H-M   'P 1'
#
loop_
_entity.id
_entity.type
_entity.pdbx_description
1 polymer ?
#
loop_
_entity_poly.entity_id
_entity_poly.type
_entity_poly.pdbx_seq_one_letter_code
_entity_poly.pdbx_strand_id
1 'polypeptide(L)'
;PALKRDIERYLRLRAEAEHKHETEERVIRHRVAIDIPALSRDARRVLERVRDAIDRNDLPSALEFALADRMVKAEIDGFNKAIAERFGDRTFLPNAASEAKGQAFEKAATGMDPARREQLKEAWPAMRAAQQLAAGERTAQALKQAEAQRLTQSRGQTLK
;
A
#
# COMPACT_ATOMS: atom_id res chain seq x y z
N PRO A 1 31.28 25.39 -36.45
CA PRO A 1 30.10 24.57 -36.83
C PRO A 1 29.12 24.41 -35.64
N ALA A 2 28.13 25.29 -35.56
CA ALA A 2 27.10 25.27 -34.50
C ALA A 2 26.10 24.11 -34.69
N LEU A 3 25.72 23.85 -35.94
CA LEU A 3 24.78 22.80 -36.32
C LEU A 3 25.17 21.39 -35.82
N LYS A 4 26.46 21.05 -35.85
CA LYS A 4 26.94 19.76 -35.34
C LYS A 4 26.70 19.60 -33.84
N ARG A 5 26.91 20.66 -33.05
CA ARG A 5 26.70 20.66 -31.59
C ARG A 5 25.22 20.63 -31.24
N ASP A 6 24.39 21.30 -32.04
CA ASP A 6 22.93 21.31 -31.84
C ASP A 6 22.31 19.94 -32.16
N ILE A 7 22.79 19.26 -33.21
CA ILE A 7 22.38 17.89 -33.53
C ILE A 7 22.81 16.91 -32.43
N GLU A 8 24.04 17.00 -31.94
CA GLU A 8 24.52 16.16 -30.82
C GLU A 8 23.70 16.39 -29.53
N ARG A 9 23.31 17.64 -29.26
CA ARG A 9 22.45 17.99 -28.11
C ARG A 9 21.03 17.44 -28.28
N TYR A 10 20.45 17.56 -29.47
CA TYR A 10 19.13 17.01 -29.79
C TYR A 10 19.09 15.48 -29.66
N LEU A 11 20.12 14.78 -30.18
CA LEU A 11 20.22 13.32 -30.07
C LEU A 11 20.34 12.86 -28.61
N ARG A 12 21.07 13.61 -27.77
CA ARG A 12 21.19 13.31 -26.33
C ARG A 12 19.87 13.50 -25.59
N LEU A 13 19.19 14.64 -25.79
CA LEU A 13 17.89 14.93 -25.19
C LEU A 13 16.83 13.91 -25.63
N ARG A 14 16.86 13.50 -26.90
CA ARG A 14 15.98 12.47 -27.44
C ARG A 14 16.24 11.10 -26.81
N ALA A 15 17.50 10.69 -26.67
CA ALA A 15 17.86 9.43 -26.02
C ALA A 15 17.49 9.41 -24.52
N GLU A 16 17.66 10.53 -23.82
CA GLU A 16 17.23 10.67 -22.41
C GLU A 16 15.71 10.63 -22.26
N ALA A 17 14.97 11.23 -23.20
CA ALA A 17 13.52 11.15 -23.24
C ALA A 17 13.05 9.71 -23.57
N GLU A 18 13.58 9.07 -24.61
CA GLU A 18 13.25 7.69 -24.96
C GLU A 18 13.52 6.72 -23.79
N HIS A 19 14.64 6.88 -23.07
CA HIS A 19 14.96 6.07 -21.90
C HIS A 19 13.98 6.32 -20.73
N LYS A 20 13.63 7.57 -20.44
CA LYS A 20 12.64 7.90 -19.39
C LYS A 20 11.27 7.29 -19.72
N HIS A 21 10.83 7.43 -20.96
CA HIS A 21 9.56 6.88 -21.41
C HIS A 21 9.55 5.35 -21.36
N GLU A 22 10.64 4.68 -21.74
CA GLU A 22 10.75 3.22 -21.62
C GLU A 22 10.72 2.75 -20.15
N THR A 23 11.36 3.50 -19.24
CA THR A 23 11.32 3.18 -17.80
C THR A 23 9.90 3.36 -17.25
N GLU A 24 9.21 4.42 -17.63
CA GLU A 24 7.82 4.70 -17.24
C GLU A 24 6.84 3.65 -17.81
N GLU A 25 6.99 3.27 -19.08
CA GLU A 25 6.18 2.23 -19.70
C GLU A 25 6.41 0.85 -19.07
N ARG A 26 7.65 0.49 -18.72
CA ARG A 26 7.95 -0.77 -18.03
C ARG A 26 7.36 -0.78 -16.63
N VAL A 27 7.38 0.35 -15.90
CA VAL A 27 6.72 0.47 -14.60
C VAL A 27 5.21 0.33 -14.73
N ILE A 28 4.59 0.93 -15.76
CA ILE A 28 3.15 0.79 -16.04
C ILE A 28 2.81 -0.66 -16.38
N ARG A 29 3.54 -1.29 -17.30
CA ARG A 29 3.30 -2.69 -17.71
C ARG A 29 3.53 -3.67 -16.55
N HIS A 30 4.56 -3.44 -15.74
CA HIS A 30 4.84 -4.28 -14.57
C HIS A 30 3.75 -4.12 -13.49
N ARG A 31 3.30 -2.89 -13.22
CA ARG A 31 2.17 -2.63 -12.31
C ARG A 31 0.86 -3.25 -12.79
N VAL A 32 0.62 -3.30 -14.10
CA VAL A 32 -0.56 -3.96 -14.69
C VAL A 32 -0.49 -5.48 -14.53
N ALA A 33 0.71 -6.07 -14.58
CA ALA A 33 0.95 -7.51 -14.50
C ALA A 33 1.01 -8.09 -13.07
N ILE A 34 1.06 -7.25 -12.02
CA ILE A 34 0.94 -7.74 -10.63
C ILE A 34 -0.52 -8.13 -10.40
N ASP A 35 -0.83 -9.41 -10.60
CA ASP A 35 -2.12 -9.99 -10.21
C ASP A 35 -2.36 -9.77 -8.72
N ILE A 36 -3.57 -9.35 -8.36
CA ILE A 36 -4.00 -9.24 -6.98
C ILE A 36 -3.94 -10.66 -6.39
N PRO A 37 -3.07 -10.96 -5.41
CA PRO A 37 -2.95 -12.31 -4.88
C PRO A 37 -4.31 -12.77 -4.36
N ALA A 38 -4.75 -13.95 -4.80
CA ALA A 38 -5.99 -14.53 -4.31
C ALA A 38 -5.82 -14.86 -2.83
N LEU A 39 -6.38 -14.03 -1.96
CA LEU A 39 -6.40 -14.27 -0.52
C LEU A 39 -7.06 -15.60 -0.19
N SER A 40 -6.65 -16.25 0.89
CA SER A 40 -7.33 -17.40 1.47
C SER A 40 -8.68 -16.98 2.06
N ARG A 41 -9.55 -17.96 2.34
CA ARG A 41 -10.85 -17.67 2.99
C ARG A 41 -10.66 -17.06 4.38
N ASP A 42 -9.63 -17.48 5.11
CA ASP A 42 -9.35 -17.01 6.45
C ASP A 42 -8.75 -15.61 6.45
N ALA A 43 -7.83 -15.30 5.52
CA ALA A 43 -7.33 -13.94 5.34
C ALA A 43 -8.45 -12.95 4.95
N ARG A 44 -9.39 -13.37 4.10
CA ARG A 44 -10.58 -12.55 3.80
C ARG A 44 -11.42 -12.28 5.04
N ARG A 45 -11.70 -13.29 5.87
CA ARG A 45 -12.45 -13.12 7.14
C ARG A 45 -11.76 -12.17 8.11
N VAL A 46 -10.43 -12.25 8.21
CA VAL A 46 -9.65 -11.32 9.04
C VAL A 46 -9.81 -9.89 8.52
N LEU A 47 -9.66 -9.66 7.22
CA LEU A 47 -9.80 -8.32 6.63
C LEU A 47 -11.23 -7.78 6.75
N GLU A 48 -12.26 -8.62 6.60
CA GLU A 48 -13.66 -8.27 6.85
C GLU A 48 -13.85 -7.83 8.31
N ARG A 49 -13.30 -8.58 9.27
CA ARG A 49 -13.38 -8.24 10.69
C ARG A 49 -12.62 -6.96 11.03
N VAL A 50 -11.48 -6.73 10.40
CA VAL A 50 -10.70 -5.48 10.52
C VAL A 50 -11.52 -4.31 9.99
N ARG A 51 -12.17 -4.45 8.83
CA ARG A 51 -13.09 -3.42 8.30
C ARG A 51 -14.20 -3.13 9.30
N ASP A 52 -14.91 -4.16 9.77
CA ASP A 52 -16.03 -4.00 10.70
C ASP A 52 -15.58 -3.42 12.05
N ALA A 53 -14.33 -3.64 12.45
CA ALA A 53 -13.75 -3.04 13.63
C ALA A 53 -13.38 -1.57 13.41
N ILE A 54 -12.88 -1.20 12.23
CA ILE A 54 -12.65 0.21 11.86
C ILE A 54 -13.97 0.97 11.87
N ASP A 55 -15.02 0.42 11.28
CA ASP A 55 -16.35 1.04 11.25
C ASP A 55 -16.94 1.22 12.67
N ARG A 56 -16.56 0.34 13.60
CA ARG A 56 -16.94 0.41 15.03
C ARG A 56 -15.92 1.14 15.91
N ASN A 57 -14.84 1.68 15.34
CA ASN A 57 -13.74 2.32 16.06
C ASN A 57 -13.04 1.40 17.11
N ASP A 58 -12.98 0.10 16.85
CA ASP A 58 -12.38 -0.95 17.68
C ASP A 58 -11.19 -1.63 16.98
N LEU A 59 -10.37 -0.84 16.29
CA LEU A 59 -9.19 -1.34 15.56
C LEU A 59 -8.18 -2.12 16.45
N PRO A 60 -7.93 -1.77 17.74
CA PRO A 60 -7.02 -2.52 18.59
C PRO A 60 -7.40 -4.00 18.75
N SER A 61 -8.68 -4.31 18.96
CA SER A 61 -9.16 -5.69 19.11
C SER A 61 -9.03 -6.49 17.80
N ALA A 62 -9.20 -5.83 16.65
CA ALA A 62 -8.99 -6.46 15.36
C ALA A 62 -7.51 -6.69 15.03
N LEU A 63 -6.61 -5.81 15.49
CA LEU A 63 -5.16 -6.01 15.38
C LEU A 63 -4.74 -7.28 16.15
N GLU A 64 -5.22 -7.46 17.39
CA GLU A 64 -4.91 -8.66 18.17
C GLU A 64 -5.40 -9.94 17.49
N PHE A 65 -6.61 -9.91 16.93
CA PHE A 65 -7.15 -11.04 16.17
C PHE A 65 -6.36 -11.34 14.90
N ALA A 66 -5.98 -10.31 14.13
CA ALA A 66 -5.20 -10.47 12.91
C ALA A 66 -3.77 -10.98 13.17
N LEU A 67 -3.18 -10.64 14.32
CA LEU A 67 -1.85 -11.08 14.74
C LEU A 67 -1.83 -12.51 15.31
N ALA A 68 -2.98 -13.12 15.61
CA ALA A 68 -3.07 -14.42 16.26
C ALA A 68 -2.59 -15.57 15.37
N ASP A 69 -2.87 -15.51 14.06
CA ASP A 69 -2.42 -16.52 13.08
C ASP A 69 -1.26 -15.96 12.23
N ARG A 70 -0.07 -16.55 12.40
CA ARG A 70 1.14 -16.12 11.68
C ARG A 70 1.09 -16.41 10.17
N MET A 71 0.38 -17.44 9.74
CA MET A 71 0.26 -17.80 8.33
C MET A 71 -0.65 -16.80 7.62
N VAL A 72 -1.81 -16.51 8.21
CA VAL A 72 -2.75 -15.52 7.70
C VAL A 72 -2.12 -14.13 7.71
N LYS A 73 -1.36 -13.79 8.76
CA LYS A 73 -0.59 -12.55 8.79
C LYS A 73 0.41 -12.44 7.64
N ALA A 74 1.23 -13.47 7.41
CA ALA A 74 2.22 -13.45 6.33
C ALA A 74 1.56 -13.28 4.96
N GLU A 75 0.39 -13.88 4.77
CA GLU A 75 -0.42 -13.71 3.56
C GLU A 75 -0.94 -12.28 3.40
N ILE A 76 -1.50 -11.68 4.46
CA ILE A 76 -1.99 -10.29 4.44
C ILE A 76 -0.83 -9.31 4.23
N ASP A 77 0.33 -9.55 4.82
CA ASP A 77 1.53 -8.73 4.63
C ASP A 77 2.04 -8.81 3.18
N GLY A 78 2.04 -10.02 2.58
CA GLY A 78 2.36 -10.22 1.16
C GLY A 78 1.36 -9.53 0.22
N PHE A 79 0.07 -9.63 0.53
CA PHE A 79 -1.00 -8.93 -0.19
C PHE A 79 -0.83 -7.41 -0.10
N ASN A 80 -0.55 -6.89 1.09
CA ASN A 80 -0.33 -5.47 1.31
C ASN A 80 0.91 -4.95 0.57
N LYS A 81 1.97 -5.76 0.48
CA LYS A 81 3.16 -5.45 -0.33
C LYS A 81 2.82 -5.34 -1.82
N ALA A 82 2.05 -6.28 -2.37
CA ALA A 82 1.60 -6.22 -3.76
C ALA A 82 0.74 -4.98 -4.05
N ILE A 83 -0.14 -4.60 -3.10
CA ILE A 83 -0.91 -3.36 -3.18
C ILE A 83 0.00 -2.14 -3.14
N ALA A 84 0.98 -2.11 -2.24
CA ALA A 84 1.93 -1.01 -2.12
C ALA A 84 2.78 -0.84 -3.40
N GLU A 85 3.21 -1.93 -4.03
CA GLU A 85 3.97 -1.91 -5.29
C GLU A 85 3.11 -1.39 -6.46
N ARG A 86 1.84 -1.79 -6.52
CA ARG A 86 0.93 -1.42 -7.62
C ARG A 86 0.32 -0.04 -7.47
N PHE A 87 -0.14 0.30 -6.28
CA PHE A 87 -0.95 1.50 -5.99
C PHE A 87 -0.24 2.51 -5.10
N GLY A 88 0.76 2.09 -4.31
CA GLY A 88 1.47 2.92 -3.33
C GLY A 88 1.04 2.65 -1.88
N ASP A 89 1.97 2.85 -0.94
CA ASP A 89 1.83 2.52 0.49
C ASP A 89 0.68 3.20 1.24
N ARG A 90 0.17 4.33 0.73
CA ARG A 90 -0.80 5.18 1.43
C ARG A 90 -2.04 5.49 0.61
N THR A 91 -2.23 4.81 -0.51
CA THR A 91 -3.29 5.14 -1.46
C THR A 91 -4.68 4.87 -0.91
N PHE A 92 -4.82 3.88 -0.03
CA PHE A 92 -6.10 3.50 0.60
C PHE A 92 -6.26 4.00 2.03
N LEU A 93 -5.31 4.79 2.55
CA LEU A 93 -5.42 5.35 3.90
C LEU A 93 -6.40 6.54 4.02
N PRO A 94 -6.44 7.49 3.06
CA PRO A 94 -7.33 8.65 3.15
C PRO A 94 -8.81 8.28 3.14
N ASN A 95 -9.65 9.09 3.78
CA ASN A 95 -11.11 8.94 3.72
C ASN A 95 -11.65 9.05 2.28
N ALA A 96 -10.98 9.79 1.40
CA ALA A 96 -11.34 9.87 -0.03
C ALA A 96 -11.20 8.53 -0.78
N ALA A 97 -10.53 7.54 -0.19
CA ALA A 97 -10.40 6.18 -0.71
C ALA A 97 -11.31 5.18 0.03
N SER A 98 -12.29 5.66 0.82
CA SER A 98 -13.21 4.80 1.58
C SER A 98 -14.08 3.94 0.68
N GLU A 99 -14.47 4.51 -0.46
CA GLU A 99 -15.34 3.87 -1.43
C GLU A 99 -14.58 3.63 -2.74
N ALA A 100 -14.99 2.61 -3.49
CA ALA A 100 -14.47 2.32 -4.83
C ALA A 100 -15.02 3.30 -5.89
N LYS A 101 -15.02 4.60 -5.56
CA LYS A 101 -15.54 5.69 -6.38
C LYS A 101 -14.69 6.95 -6.19
N GLY A 102 -14.72 7.83 -7.20
CA GLY A 102 -14.00 9.11 -7.17
C GLY A 102 -12.53 9.01 -7.58
N GLN A 103 -11.78 10.08 -7.32
CA GLN A 103 -10.45 10.30 -7.91
C GLN A 103 -9.42 9.22 -7.53
N ALA A 104 -9.50 8.66 -6.32
CA ALA A 104 -8.60 7.59 -5.89
C ALA A 104 -8.82 6.30 -6.70
N PHE A 105 -10.09 5.94 -6.92
CA PHE A 105 -10.48 4.79 -7.72
C PHE A 105 -10.11 4.99 -9.20
N GLU A 106 -10.39 6.17 -9.77
CA GLU A 106 -10.04 6.45 -11.18
C GLU A 106 -8.52 6.36 -11.43
N LYS A 107 -7.70 6.90 -10.52
CA LYS A 107 -6.25 6.80 -10.60
C LYS A 107 -5.78 5.34 -10.52
N ALA A 108 -6.36 4.55 -9.61
CA ALA A 108 -6.05 3.13 -9.47
C ALA A 108 -6.49 2.30 -10.69
N ALA A 109 -7.63 2.63 -11.29
CA ALA A 109 -8.22 1.95 -12.44
C ALA A 109 -7.70 2.45 -13.80
N THR A 110 -6.73 3.37 -13.82
CA THR A 110 -6.20 3.94 -15.06
C THR A 110 -5.57 2.84 -15.91
N GLY A 111 -6.01 2.71 -17.17
CA GLY A 111 -5.51 1.70 -18.11
C GLY A 111 -6.00 0.27 -17.85
N MET A 112 -7.00 0.07 -16.98
CA MET A 112 -7.65 -1.23 -16.80
C MET A 112 -8.85 -1.42 -17.75
N ASP A 113 -9.05 -2.65 -18.20
CA ASP A 113 -10.25 -3.09 -18.91
C ASP A 113 -11.48 -3.10 -17.97
N PRO A 114 -12.74 -2.92 -18.47
CA PRO A 114 -13.94 -2.94 -17.64
C PRO A 114 -14.07 -4.15 -16.71
N ALA A 115 -13.67 -5.35 -17.16
CA ALA A 115 -13.74 -6.55 -16.31
C ALA A 115 -12.80 -6.47 -15.10
N ARG A 116 -11.57 -5.99 -15.30
CA ARG A 116 -10.59 -5.79 -14.21
C ARG A 116 -10.98 -4.64 -13.29
N ARG A 117 -11.65 -3.63 -13.84
CA ARG A 117 -12.18 -2.50 -13.06
C ARG A 117 -13.27 -2.95 -12.10
N GLU A 118 -14.11 -3.90 -12.51
CA GLU A 118 -15.12 -4.48 -11.60
C GLU A 118 -14.48 -5.34 -10.51
N GLN A 119 -13.50 -6.18 -10.86
CA GLN A 119 -12.70 -6.94 -9.87
C GLN A 119 -12.00 -6.01 -8.86
N LEU A 120 -11.49 -4.87 -9.32
CA LEU A 120 -10.91 -3.85 -8.45
C LEU A 120 -11.94 -3.26 -7.48
N LYS A 121 -13.19 -3.02 -7.91
CA LYS A 121 -14.25 -2.56 -7.00
C LYS A 121 -14.59 -3.60 -5.94
N GLU A 122 -14.71 -4.86 -6.33
CA GLU A 122 -15.01 -5.96 -5.40
C GLU A 122 -13.90 -6.13 -4.36
N ALA A 123 -12.64 -6.05 -4.77
CA ALA A 123 -11.48 -6.19 -3.89
C ALA A 123 -11.15 -4.91 -3.10
N TRP A 124 -11.72 -3.75 -3.45
CA TRP A 124 -11.42 -2.44 -2.86
C TRP A 124 -11.49 -2.41 -1.33
N PRO A 125 -12.56 -2.93 -0.69
CA PRO A 125 -12.66 -2.90 0.78
C PRO A 125 -11.58 -3.74 1.46
N ALA A 126 -11.19 -4.87 0.84
CA ALA A 126 -10.14 -5.74 1.37
C ALA A 126 -8.76 -5.08 1.27
N MET A 127 -8.46 -4.41 0.15
CA MET A 127 -7.21 -3.65 -0.02
C MET A 127 -7.09 -2.52 1.00
N ARG A 128 -8.19 -1.80 1.24
CA ARG A 128 -8.25 -0.74 2.25
C ARG A 128 -8.01 -1.31 3.64
N ALA A 129 -8.70 -2.38 4.03
CA ALA A 129 -8.53 -3.02 5.32
C ALA A 129 -7.08 -3.48 5.55
N ALA A 130 -6.42 -4.03 4.53
CA ALA A 130 -5.03 -4.47 4.61
C ALA A 130 -4.06 -3.29 4.87
N GLN A 131 -4.22 -2.17 4.16
CA GLN A 131 -3.39 -0.98 4.40
C GLN A 131 -3.64 -0.35 5.77
N GLN A 132 -4.90 -0.29 6.21
CA GLN A 132 -5.26 0.22 7.54
C GLN A 132 -4.71 -0.67 8.66
N LEU A 133 -4.77 -2.00 8.48
CA LEU A 133 -4.16 -2.95 9.41
C LEU A 133 -2.66 -2.70 9.55
N ALA A 134 -1.94 -2.64 8.42
CA ALA A 134 -0.50 -2.39 8.43
C ALA A 134 -0.13 -1.02 9.02
N ALA A 135 -0.94 0.02 8.80
CA ALA A 135 -0.77 1.33 9.42
C ALA A 135 -1.02 1.29 10.95
N GLY A 136 -2.05 0.55 11.38
CA GLY A 136 -2.36 0.29 12.78
C GLY A 136 -1.24 -0.45 13.50
N GLU A 137 -0.68 -1.49 12.87
CA GLU A 137 0.47 -2.24 13.41
C GLU A 137 1.70 -1.36 13.60
N ARG A 138 2.04 -0.54 12.59
CA ARG A 138 3.17 0.40 12.67
C ARG A 138 2.98 1.40 13.82
N THR A 139 1.76 1.90 14.00
CA THR A 139 1.42 2.81 15.11
C THR A 139 1.56 2.11 16.46
N ALA A 140 1.00 0.91 16.60
CA ALA A 140 1.11 0.13 17.84
C ALA A 140 2.57 -0.20 18.20
N GLN A 141 3.39 -0.53 17.20
CA GLN A 141 4.82 -0.80 17.39
C GLN A 141 5.59 0.46 17.81
N ALA A 142 5.32 1.61 17.17
CA ALA A 142 5.92 2.89 17.53
C ALA A 142 5.57 3.30 18.97
N LEU A 143 4.32 3.10 19.40
CA LEU A 143 3.89 3.36 20.78
C LEU A 143 4.65 2.48 21.78
N LYS A 144 4.76 1.16 21.52
CA LYS A 144 5.53 0.25 22.37
C LYS A 144 7.00 0.65 22.49
N GLN A 145 7.62 1.08 21.40
CA GLN A 145 9.01 1.56 21.41
C GLN A 145 9.16 2.85 22.22
N ALA A 146 8.24 3.79 22.07
CA ALA A 146 8.23 5.03 22.84
C ALA A 146 8.05 4.76 24.35
N GLU A 147 7.17 3.84 24.74
CA GLU A 147 6.98 3.42 26.13
C GLU A 147 8.24 2.78 26.72
N ALA A 148 8.89 1.88 25.98
CA ALA A 148 10.14 1.25 26.41
C ALA A 148 11.26 2.27 26.63
N GLN A 149 11.35 3.28 25.75
CA GLN A 149 12.30 4.40 25.90
C GLN A 149 11.98 5.23 27.14
N ARG A 150 10.71 5.57 27.39
CA ARG A 150 10.30 6.33 28.59
C ARG A 150 10.63 5.58 29.89
N LEU A 151 10.38 4.27 29.95
CA LEU A 151 10.72 3.43 31.11
C LEU A 151 12.23 3.34 31.36
N THR A 152 13.02 3.33 30.29
CA THR A 152 14.49 3.32 30.40
C THR A 152 15.02 4.67 30.89
N GLN A 153 14.46 5.78 30.38
CA GLN A 153 14.81 7.13 30.81
C GLN A 153 14.41 7.41 32.26
N SER A 154 13.24 6.96 32.71
CA SER A 154 12.79 7.17 34.10
C SER A 154 13.64 6.37 35.10
N ARG A 155 13.98 5.11 34.79
CA ARG A 155 14.90 4.31 35.63
C ARG A 155 16.30 4.91 35.71
N GLY A 156 16.80 5.50 34.63
CA GLY A 156 18.11 6.17 34.61
C GLY A 156 18.14 7.49 35.42
N GLN A 157 16.99 8.15 35.62
CA GLN A 157 16.88 9.34 36.45
C GLN A 157 16.74 9.02 37.95
N THR A 158 16.18 7.87 38.32
CA THR A 158 16.02 7.45 39.73
C THR A 158 17.28 6.84 40.35
N LEU A 159 18.33 6.61 39.55
CA LEU A 159 19.62 6.01 39.97
C LEU A 159 20.74 7.07 40.12
N LYS A 160 20.38 8.35 40.26
CA LYS A 160 21.32 9.45 40.53
C LYS A 160 21.06 10.08 41.89
#